data_AF-A0A654FRW6-F1
#
_entry.id   AF-A0A654FRW6-F1
#
_cell.length_a   1.000
_cell.length_b   1.000
_cell.length_c   1.000
_cell.angle_alpha   90.00
_cell.angle_beta   90.00
_cell.angle_gamma   90.00
#
_symmetry.space_group_name_H-M   'P 1'
#
loop_
_entity.id
_entity.type
_entity.pdbx_description
1 polymer ?
#
loop_
_entity_poly.entity_id
_entity_poly.type
_entity_poly.pdbx_seq_one_letter_code
_entity_poly.pdbx_strand_id
1 'polypeptide(L)'
;MSPSTTTIFIGPILAVDAAVSHAIHTAAKPFLPPFVLLLLEISADFRFSFPVSLSLLLSPPLRSFLVPFLLGLLFDLIFVGIVKLIFRRARPAYNHPSMSAAVSADHYSFPSGHASRVFFVAASVHFFSAAAEASMTGPSYSFLDGWIRDHNDGDVKVEVVVVVWIWATVTAISRILLGRHYVLDVAAGAFLGIVEALFALRFLRIDEMIFGR
;
A
#
# COMPACT_ATOMS: atom_id res chain seq x y z
N MET A 1 -8.23 20.91 36.38
CA MET A 1 -8.49 19.67 35.61
C MET A 1 -7.17 18.92 35.49
N SER A 2 -7.04 17.72 36.04
CA SER A 2 -5.81 16.94 35.86
C SER A 2 -5.75 16.45 34.41
N PRO A 3 -4.57 16.49 33.75
CA PRO A 3 -4.41 15.85 32.45
C PRO A 3 -4.83 14.37 32.56
N SER A 4 -5.65 13.90 31.62
CA SER A 4 -6.01 12.48 31.56
C SER A 4 -4.76 11.65 31.27
N THR A 5 -4.64 10.44 31.82
CA THR A 5 -3.46 9.56 31.67
C THR A 5 -3.01 9.40 30.21
N THR A 6 -3.96 9.43 29.28
CA THR A 6 -3.75 9.43 27.82
C THR A 6 -2.86 10.59 27.35
N THR A 7 -3.03 11.80 27.89
CA THR A 7 -2.24 12.98 27.52
C THR A 7 -0.80 12.92 28.02
N ILE A 8 -0.54 12.20 29.12
CA ILE A 8 0.78 12.09 29.74
C ILE A 8 1.74 11.23 28.89
N PHE A 9 1.22 10.15 28.30
CA PHE A 9 2.06 9.20 27.53
C PHE A 9 2.02 9.41 26.01
N ILE A 10 0.85 9.75 25.44
CA ILE A 10 0.72 9.89 23.98
C ILE A 10 1.31 11.22 23.49
N GLY A 11 1.17 12.30 24.26
CA GLY A 11 1.67 13.63 23.89
C GLY A 11 3.16 13.64 23.52
N PRO A 12 4.06 13.12 24.39
CA PRO A 12 5.50 13.05 24.10
C PRO A 12 5.82 12.23 22.85
N ILE A 13 5.17 11.09 22.64
CA ILE A 13 5.39 10.23 21.47
C ILE A 13 5.03 10.97 20.18
N LEU A 14 3.87 11.63 20.16
CA LEU A 14 3.43 12.42 19.00
C LEU A 14 4.34 13.63 18.74
N ALA A 15 4.89 14.24 19.80
CA ALA A 15 5.84 15.33 19.68
C ALA A 15 7.17 14.86 19.06
N VAL A 16 7.69 13.71 19.50
CA VAL A 16 8.89 13.10 18.93
C VAL A 16 8.65 12.71 17.46
N ASP A 17 7.54 12.05 17.14
CA ASP A 17 7.17 11.69 15.77
C ASP A 17 7.08 12.93 14.86
N ALA A 18 6.48 14.03 15.35
CA ALA A 18 6.43 15.29 14.63
C ALA A 18 7.82 15.90 14.41
N ALA A 19 8.69 15.91 15.42
CA ALA A 19 10.05 16.44 15.33
C ALA A 19 10.91 15.64 14.34
N VAL A 20 10.86 14.31 14.42
CA VAL A 20 11.60 13.42 13.51
C VAL A 20 11.09 13.58 12.08
N SER A 21 9.76 13.60 11.88
CA SER A 21 9.16 13.78 10.55
C SER A 21 9.56 15.11 9.92
N HIS A 22 9.59 16.19 10.72
CA HIS A 22 10.03 17.49 10.26
C HIS A 22 11.53 17.49 9.89
N ALA A 23 12.38 16.92 10.74
CA ALA A 23 13.82 16.80 10.47
C ALA A 23 14.10 16.05 9.15
N ILE A 24 13.42 14.94 8.91
CA ILE A 24 13.52 14.17 7.66
C ILE A 24 13.08 15.02 6.46
N HIS A 25 11.93 15.69 6.55
CA HIS A 25 11.43 16.56 5.48
C HIS A 25 12.42 17.69 5.14
N THR A 26 12.94 18.40 6.15
CA THR A 26 13.88 19.50 5.96
C THR A 26 15.22 19.02 5.39
N ALA A 27 15.74 17.89 5.88
CA ALA A 27 17.01 17.33 5.41
C ALA A 27 16.93 16.88 3.94
N ALA A 28 15.78 16.38 3.49
CA ALA A 28 15.58 15.90 2.12
C ALA A 28 15.30 17.03 1.10
N LYS A 29 14.72 18.13 1.55
CA LYS A 29 14.29 19.27 0.71
C LYS A 29 15.34 19.79 -0.29
N PRO A 30 16.63 19.95 0.05
CA PRO A 30 17.63 20.46 -0.90
C PRO A 30 18.05 19.42 -1.97
N PHE A 31 17.86 18.12 -1.72
CA PHE A 31 18.37 17.06 -2.60
C PHE A 31 17.30 16.49 -3.54
N LEU A 32 16.03 16.50 -3.12
CA LEU A 32 14.97 15.81 -3.85
C LEU A 32 14.00 16.81 -4.50
N PRO A 33 13.94 16.85 -5.84
CA PRO A 33 13.04 17.75 -6.52
C PRO A 33 11.58 17.33 -6.31
N PRO A 34 10.65 18.26 -6.03
CA PRO A 34 9.25 17.93 -5.70
C PRO A 34 8.51 17.10 -6.76
N PHE A 35 8.87 17.24 -8.04
CA PHE A 35 8.22 16.50 -9.12
C PHE A 35 8.46 14.98 -9.00
N VAL A 36 9.64 14.53 -8.56
CA VAL A 36 9.94 13.10 -8.39
C VAL A 36 9.04 12.50 -7.30
N LEU A 37 8.89 13.23 -6.20
CA LEU A 37 8.03 12.80 -5.10
C LEU A 37 6.55 12.82 -5.52
N LEU A 38 6.14 13.77 -6.35
CA LEU A 38 4.79 13.81 -6.91
C LEU A 38 4.54 12.66 -7.88
N LEU A 39 5.52 12.27 -8.69
CA LEU A 39 5.42 11.07 -9.54
C LEU A 39 5.24 9.81 -8.69
N LEU A 40 5.95 9.70 -7.57
CA LEU A 40 5.74 8.60 -6.61
C LEU A 40 4.32 8.63 -6.01
N GLU A 41 3.82 9.80 -5.63
CA GLU A 41 2.44 9.98 -5.16
C GLU A 41 1.42 9.52 -6.21
N ILE A 42 1.56 9.97 -7.47
CA ILE A 42 0.70 9.57 -8.58
C ILE A 42 0.80 8.06 -8.85
N SER A 43 2.00 7.48 -8.72
CA SER A 43 2.21 6.04 -8.89
C SER A 43 1.52 5.21 -7.80
N ALA A 44 1.21 5.78 -6.63
CA ALA A 44 0.50 5.10 -5.56
C ALA A 44 -0.98 5.46 -5.45
N ASP A 45 -1.47 6.29 -6.37
CA ASP A 45 -2.88 6.58 -6.44
C ASP A 45 -3.65 5.37 -6.97
N PHE A 46 -4.96 5.30 -6.69
CA PHE A 46 -5.80 4.16 -7.09
C PHE A 46 -5.73 3.83 -8.60
N ARG A 47 -5.27 4.79 -9.42
CA ARG A 47 -4.99 4.58 -10.85
C ARG A 47 -3.89 3.54 -11.12
N PHE A 48 -3.04 3.22 -10.15
CA PHE A 48 -1.99 2.21 -10.26
C PHE A 48 -2.41 0.79 -9.85
N SER A 49 -3.54 0.63 -9.14
CA SER A 49 -4.12 -0.71 -9.00
C SER A 49 -4.61 -1.27 -10.35
N PHE A 50 -4.82 -0.39 -11.34
CA PHE A 50 -5.25 -0.77 -12.69
C PHE A 50 -4.21 -1.63 -13.43
N PRO A 51 -2.92 -1.24 -13.58
CA PRO A 51 -1.89 -2.12 -14.16
C PRO A 51 -1.81 -3.50 -13.52
N VAL A 52 -1.83 -3.59 -12.18
CA VAL A 52 -1.76 -4.87 -11.46
C VAL A 52 -3.02 -5.70 -11.72
N SER A 53 -4.21 -5.11 -11.58
CA SER A 53 -5.49 -5.79 -11.85
C SER A 53 -5.59 -6.24 -13.32
N LEU A 54 -5.10 -5.43 -14.25
CA LEU A 54 -5.07 -5.76 -15.67
C LEU A 54 -4.09 -6.92 -15.94
N SER A 55 -2.92 -6.93 -15.29
CA SER A 55 -1.97 -8.03 -15.43
C SER A 55 -2.54 -9.35 -14.92
N LEU A 56 -3.27 -9.33 -13.79
CA LEU A 56 -3.98 -10.50 -13.25
C LEU A 56 -5.11 -10.95 -14.17
N LEU A 57 -5.85 -10.03 -14.78
CA LEU A 57 -6.92 -10.33 -15.73
C LEU A 57 -6.37 -10.96 -17.03
N LEU A 58 -5.24 -10.45 -17.53
CA LEU A 58 -4.62 -10.89 -18.78
C LEU A 58 -3.78 -12.15 -18.63
N SER A 59 -3.47 -12.57 -17.41
CA SER A 59 -2.77 -13.80 -17.10
C SER A 59 -3.78 -14.86 -16.62
N PRO A 60 -4.21 -15.81 -17.47
CA PRO A 60 -5.20 -16.82 -17.12
C PRO A 60 -4.96 -17.57 -15.81
N PRO A 61 -3.73 -18.02 -15.47
CA PRO A 61 -3.50 -18.75 -14.23
C PRO A 61 -3.60 -17.85 -12.98
N LEU A 62 -3.61 -16.54 -13.16
CA LEU A 62 -3.58 -15.52 -12.11
C LEU A 62 -4.92 -14.86 -11.86
N ARG A 63 -5.93 -15.16 -12.68
CA ARG A 63 -7.27 -14.58 -12.61
C ARG A 63 -8.00 -14.88 -11.30
N SER A 64 -7.76 -16.04 -10.68
CA SER A 64 -8.38 -16.42 -9.40
C SER A 64 -8.02 -15.45 -8.27
N PHE A 65 -6.91 -14.75 -8.37
CA PHE A 65 -6.48 -13.75 -7.39
C PHE A 65 -7.04 -12.35 -7.64
N LEU A 66 -7.58 -12.10 -8.83
CA LEU A 66 -8.10 -10.78 -9.20
C LEU A 66 -9.21 -10.34 -8.25
N VAL A 67 -10.16 -11.23 -7.95
CA VAL A 67 -11.29 -10.92 -7.06
C VAL A 67 -10.83 -10.67 -5.61
N PRO A 68 -10.05 -11.57 -4.96
CA PRO A 68 -9.49 -11.29 -3.64
C PRO A 68 -8.69 -9.98 -3.58
N PHE A 69 -7.88 -9.71 -4.60
CA PHE A 69 -7.09 -8.48 -4.69
C PHE A 69 -7.96 -7.23 -4.76
N LEU A 70 -8.97 -7.20 -5.63
CA LEU A 70 -9.88 -6.06 -5.77
C LEU A 70 -10.75 -5.85 -4.53
N LEU A 71 -11.27 -6.92 -3.94
CA LEU A 71 -12.04 -6.85 -2.69
C LEU A 71 -11.16 -6.41 -1.51
N GLY A 72 -9.93 -6.88 -1.44
CA GLY A 72 -8.95 -6.43 -0.44
C GLY A 72 -8.60 -4.95 -0.58
N LEU A 73 -8.41 -4.44 -1.80
CA LEU A 73 -8.21 -3.00 -2.04
C LEU A 73 -9.43 -2.16 -1.66
N LEU A 74 -10.63 -2.66 -1.93
CA LEU A 74 -11.86 -2.00 -1.51
C LEU A 74 -11.98 -1.99 0.02
N PHE A 75 -11.63 -3.10 0.66
CA PHE A 75 -11.59 -3.22 2.12
C PHE A 75 -10.58 -2.24 2.74
N ASP A 76 -9.34 -2.17 2.23
CA ASP A 76 -8.32 -1.19 2.64
C ASP A 76 -8.88 0.24 2.59
N LEU A 77 -9.50 0.62 1.46
CA LEU A 77 -10.02 1.98 1.30
C LEU A 77 -11.09 2.33 2.34
N ILE A 78 -12.02 1.40 2.59
CA ILE A 78 -13.07 1.58 3.59
C ILE A 78 -12.48 1.62 4.99
N PHE A 79 -11.60 0.67 5.33
CA PHE A 79 -11.03 0.53 6.66
C PHE A 79 -10.13 1.71 7.01
N VAL A 80 -9.19 2.08 6.14
CA VAL A 80 -8.38 3.30 6.29
C VAL A 80 -9.26 4.54 6.43
N GLY A 81 -10.33 4.64 5.64
CA GLY A 81 -11.31 5.73 5.74
C GLY A 81 -11.95 5.81 7.13
N ILE A 82 -12.40 4.67 7.67
CA ILE A 82 -12.97 4.58 9.03
C ILE A 82 -11.94 4.96 10.09
N VAL A 83 -10.73 4.41 10.02
CA VAL A 83 -9.66 4.70 11.00
C VAL A 83 -9.31 6.20 10.98
N LYS A 84 -9.23 6.82 9.80
CA LYS A 84 -9.05 8.28 9.66
C LYS A 84 -10.15 9.08 10.35
N LEU A 85 -11.40 8.64 10.24
CA LEU A 85 -12.55 9.30 10.88
C LEU A 85 -12.58 9.11 12.40
N ILE A 86 -11.98 8.05 12.93
CA ILE A 86 -11.86 7.79 14.38
C ILE A 86 -10.75 8.64 15.00
N PHE A 87 -9.53 8.56 14.45
CA PHE A 87 -8.35 9.19 15.06
C PHE A 87 -8.21 10.67 14.74
N ARG A 88 -8.67 11.10 13.55
CA ARG A 88 -8.72 12.51 13.13
C ARG A 88 -7.42 13.29 13.34
N ARG A 89 -6.27 12.61 13.22
CA ARG A 89 -4.96 13.24 13.40
C ARG A 89 -4.74 14.32 12.33
N ALA A 90 -4.33 15.51 12.74
CA ALA A 90 -4.00 16.60 11.82
C ALA A 90 -2.77 16.25 10.96
N ARG A 91 -2.70 16.80 9.74
CA ARG A 91 -1.50 16.68 8.89
C ARG A 91 -0.37 17.60 9.38
N PRO A 92 0.89 17.34 8.98
CA PRO A 92 2.00 18.23 9.26
C PRO A 92 1.71 19.67 8.82
N ALA A 93 2.15 20.66 9.61
CA ALA A 93 1.86 22.08 9.36
C ALA A 93 2.49 22.62 8.06
N TYR A 94 3.55 21.96 7.59
CA TYR A 94 4.26 22.25 6.34
C TYR A 94 3.71 21.44 5.15
N ASN A 95 2.52 20.83 5.29
CA ASN A 95 1.81 20.21 4.19
C ASN A 95 1.29 21.28 3.22
N HIS A 96 1.79 21.27 1.98
CA HIS A 96 1.26 22.11 0.91
C HIS A 96 0.15 21.33 0.17
N PRO A 97 -1.10 21.83 0.11
CA PRO A 97 -2.17 21.15 -0.63
C PRO A 97 -1.75 20.90 -2.09
N SER A 98 -1.87 19.66 -2.60
CA SER A 98 -1.79 19.43 -4.06
C SER A 98 -3.07 19.91 -4.73
N MET A 99 -2.97 20.23 -6.02
CA MET A 99 -4.11 20.57 -6.88
C MET A 99 -5.05 19.36 -7.16
N SER A 100 -4.80 18.16 -6.63
CA SER A 100 -5.69 17.00 -6.78
C SER A 100 -6.75 16.98 -5.69
N ALA A 101 -7.71 17.90 -5.80
CA ALA A 101 -8.96 17.86 -5.06
C ALA A 101 -9.86 16.76 -5.65
N ALA A 102 -10.17 15.70 -4.90
CA ALA A 102 -11.30 14.84 -5.28
C ALA A 102 -11.99 14.07 -4.15
N VAL A 103 -11.40 13.88 -2.96
CA VAL A 103 -12.09 13.14 -1.88
C VAL A 103 -11.84 13.78 -0.52
N SER A 104 -12.92 14.24 0.14
CA SER A 104 -12.86 14.96 1.43
C SER A 104 -12.34 14.11 2.61
N ALA A 105 -12.19 12.80 2.45
CA ALA A 105 -11.54 11.90 3.41
C ALA A 105 -10.02 12.13 3.54
N ASP A 106 -9.41 12.95 2.67
CA ASP A 106 -7.97 13.19 2.67
C ASP A 106 -7.49 14.26 3.68
N HIS A 107 -8.38 14.77 4.54
CA HIS A 107 -8.02 15.79 5.54
C HIS A 107 -7.17 15.26 6.71
N TYR A 108 -7.31 13.98 7.06
CA TYR A 108 -6.62 13.39 8.21
C TYR A 108 -5.35 12.61 7.82
N SER A 109 -4.34 12.67 8.68
CA SER A 109 -3.01 12.10 8.45
C SER A 109 -2.90 10.62 8.85
N PHE A 110 -3.55 10.19 9.92
CA PHE A 110 -3.42 8.84 10.43
C PHE A 110 -4.58 7.92 9.99
N PRO A 111 -4.31 6.71 9.46
CA PRO A 111 -3.03 6.22 8.95
C PRO A 111 -2.78 6.73 7.52
N SER A 112 -1.57 6.51 7.00
CA SER A 112 -1.27 6.83 5.61
C SER A 112 -1.89 5.81 4.65
N GLY A 113 -2.97 6.21 3.96
CA GLY A 113 -3.61 5.35 2.95
C GLY A 113 -2.74 5.06 1.72
N HIS A 114 -1.81 5.96 1.36
CA HIS A 114 -0.83 5.66 0.30
C HIS A 114 0.12 4.55 0.74
N ALA A 115 0.65 4.62 1.96
CA ALA A 115 1.52 3.58 2.50
C ALA A 115 0.76 2.24 2.62
N SER A 116 -0.48 2.26 3.10
CA SER A 116 -1.32 1.05 3.19
C SER A 116 -1.47 0.36 1.83
N ARG A 117 -1.93 1.09 0.82
CA ARG A 117 -2.20 0.51 -0.51
C ARG A 117 -0.95 -0.04 -1.20
N VAL A 118 0.19 0.67 -1.17
CA VAL A 118 1.40 0.16 -1.84
C VAL A 118 1.98 -1.07 -1.13
N PHE A 119 1.89 -1.14 0.20
CA PHE A 119 2.30 -2.33 0.95
C PHE A 119 1.30 -3.48 0.83
N PHE A 120 -0.01 -3.19 0.68
CA PHE A 120 -1.00 -4.19 0.30
C PHE A 120 -0.66 -4.82 -1.04
N VAL A 121 -0.31 -4.02 -2.05
CA VAL A 121 0.10 -4.52 -3.37
C VAL A 121 1.39 -5.35 -3.26
N ALA A 122 2.41 -4.85 -2.56
CA ALA A 122 3.67 -5.57 -2.39
C ALA A 122 3.50 -6.91 -1.68
N ALA A 123 2.71 -6.95 -0.61
CA ALA A 123 2.38 -8.18 0.10
C ALA A 123 1.54 -9.12 -0.77
N SER A 124 0.57 -8.59 -1.53
CA SER A 124 -0.25 -9.39 -2.44
C SER A 124 0.58 -10.09 -3.51
N VAL A 125 1.56 -9.39 -4.11
CA VAL A 125 2.48 -9.95 -5.10
C VAL A 125 3.46 -10.94 -4.48
N HIS A 126 3.92 -10.68 -3.25
CA HIS A 126 4.84 -11.58 -2.54
C HIS A 126 4.18 -12.92 -2.17
N PHE A 127 2.98 -12.88 -1.57
CA PHE A 127 2.28 -14.08 -1.11
C PHE A 127 1.44 -14.76 -2.19
N PHE A 128 1.57 -14.28 -3.42
CA PHE A 128 0.90 -14.78 -4.59
C PHE A 128 1.35 -16.19 -5.00
N SER A 129 2.63 -16.51 -4.75
CA SER A 129 3.29 -17.75 -5.20
C SER A 129 2.70 -19.02 -4.58
N ALA A 130 2.21 -18.98 -3.35
CA ALA A 130 1.79 -20.18 -2.62
C ALA A 130 0.47 -20.84 -3.10
N ALA A 131 -0.07 -20.43 -4.24
CA ALA A 131 -1.44 -20.80 -4.63
C ALA A 131 -1.68 -21.00 -6.12
N ALA A 132 -0.69 -20.72 -6.96
CA ALA A 132 -0.81 -20.88 -8.39
C ALA A 132 -0.16 -22.18 -8.85
N GLU A 133 -0.61 -23.34 -8.33
CA GLU A 133 -0.24 -24.69 -8.80
C GLU A 133 -0.79 -25.01 -10.22
N ALA A 134 -0.95 -24.01 -11.08
CA ALA A 134 -1.39 -24.19 -12.44
C ALA A 134 -0.18 -24.53 -13.34
N SER A 135 -0.23 -25.72 -13.95
CA SER A 135 0.81 -26.23 -14.85
C SER A 135 1.17 -25.25 -15.98
N MET A 136 2.45 -24.88 -16.07
CA MET A 136 2.99 -23.82 -16.94
C MET A 136 3.12 -24.18 -18.42
N THR A 137 2.70 -25.38 -18.83
CA THR A 137 2.88 -25.89 -20.21
C THR A 137 1.58 -26.01 -21.00
N GLY A 138 0.50 -25.38 -20.55
CA GLY A 138 -0.80 -25.41 -21.23
C GLY A 138 -0.98 -24.30 -22.29
N PRO A 139 -1.98 -24.42 -23.18
CA PRO A 139 -2.36 -23.39 -24.15
C PRO A 139 -2.85 -22.06 -23.51
N SER A 140 -2.88 -21.99 -22.17
CA SER A 140 -3.27 -20.82 -21.37
C SER A 140 -2.09 -19.90 -21.00
N TYR A 141 -0.86 -20.23 -21.41
CA TYR A 141 0.32 -19.41 -21.16
C TYR A 141 0.31 -18.12 -21.99
N SER A 142 0.39 -16.97 -21.31
CA SER A 142 0.48 -15.63 -21.92
C SER A 142 1.94 -15.14 -21.96
N PHE A 143 2.28 -14.29 -22.93
CA PHE A 143 3.59 -13.59 -22.96
C PHE A 143 3.91 -12.88 -21.64
N LEU A 144 2.90 -12.32 -20.97
CA LEU A 144 3.04 -11.64 -19.69
C LEU A 144 3.46 -12.58 -18.54
N ASP A 145 3.11 -13.86 -18.64
CA ASP A 145 3.44 -14.84 -17.61
C ASP A 145 4.96 -15.00 -17.50
N GLY A 146 5.68 -14.95 -18.62
CA GLY A 146 7.14 -15.05 -18.64
C GLY A 146 7.87 -13.84 -18.06
N TRP A 147 7.20 -12.69 -17.90
CA TRP A 147 7.76 -11.51 -17.22
C TRP A 147 7.55 -11.57 -15.70
N ILE A 148 6.45 -12.18 -15.27
CA ILE A 148 5.99 -12.17 -13.88
C ILE A 148 6.41 -13.45 -13.14
N ARG A 149 6.37 -14.59 -13.81
CA ARG A 149 6.56 -15.92 -13.23
C ARG A 149 7.86 -16.57 -13.70
N ASP A 150 8.49 -17.30 -12.79
CA ASP A 150 9.61 -18.17 -13.15
C ASP A 150 9.08 -19.38 -13.92
N HIS A 151 9.85 -19.81 -14.93
CA HIS A 151 9.45 -20.90 -15.80
C HIS A 151 9.62 -22.28 -15.14
N ASN A 152 10.39 -22.38 -14.06
CA ASN A 152 10.78 -23.63 -13.43
C ASN A 152 9.81 -24.08 -12.32
N ASP A 153 9.32 -23.16 -11.49
CA ASP A 153 8.44 -23.45 -10.35
C ASP A 153 7.04 -22.81 -10.47
N GLY A 154 6.88 -21.83 -11.38
CA GLY A 154 5.65 -21.06 -11.52
C GLY A 154 5.45 -20.01 -10.44
N ASP A 155 6.42 -19.74 -9.59
CA ASP A 155 6.33 -18.66 -8.61
C ASP A 155 6.55 -17.29 -9.26
N VAL A 156 6.18 -16.23 -8.54
CA VAL A 156 6.53 -14.87 -8.97
C VAL A 156 8.04 -14.71 -8.90
N LYS A 157 8.64 -14.19 -9.97
CA LYS A 157 10.07 -13.90 -10.02
C LYS A 157 10.50 -13.03 -8.85
N VAL A 158 11.60 -13.42 -8.22
CA VAL A 158 12.18 -12.68 -7.08
C VAL A 158 12.47 -11.22 -7.45
N GLU A 159 12.90 -10.96 -8.69
CA GLU A 159 13.15 -9.60 -9.18
C GLU A 159 11.89 -8.74 -9.16
N VAL A 160 10.74 -9.30 -9.55
CA VAL A 160 9.45 -8.60 -9.54
C VAL A 160 9.05 -8.27 -8.11
N VAL A 161 9.17 -9.23 -7.20
CA VAL A 161 8.90 -9.01 -5.77
C VAL A 161 9.79 -7.89 -5.23
N VAL A 162 11.10 -7.98 -5.44
CA VAL A 162 12.07 -6.97 -4.98
C VAL A 162 11.74 -5.58 -5.51
N VAL A 163 11.46 -5.45 -6.81
CA VAL A 163 11.12 -4.16 -7.43
C VAL A 163 9.85 -3.56 -6.82
N VAL A 164 8.81 -4.37 -6.60
CA VAL A 164 7.55 -3.89 -6.01
C VAL A 164 7.74 -3.47 -4.54
N TRP A 165 8.54 -4.20 -3.76
CA TRP A 165 8.85 -3.81 -2.38
C TRP A 165 9.70 -2.53 -2.29
N ILE A 166 10.65 -2.33 -3.21
CA ILE A 166 11.41 -1.07 -3.32
C ILE A 166 10.46 0.08 -3.66
N TRP A 167 9.61 -0.10 -4.67
CA TRP A 167 8.62 0.91 -5.06
C TRP A 167 7.68 1.26 -3.89
N ALA A 168 7.16 0.27 -3.17
CA ALA A 168 6.28 0.49 -2.02
C ALA A 168 7.00 1.27 -0.91
N THR A 169 8.23 0.90 -0.61
CA THR A 169 9.06 1.56 0.42
C THR A 169 9.37 3.01 0.05
N VAL A 170 9.86 3.25 -1.17
CA VAL A 170 10.20 4.59 -1.65
C VAL A 170 8.96 5.49 -1.72
N THR A 171 7.82 4.93 -2.13
CA THR A 171 6.56 5.68 -2.20
C THR A 171 6.02 6.01 -0.80
N ALA A 172 6.10 5.08 0.15
CA ALA A 172 5.73 5.33 1.54
C ALA A 172 6.62 6.41 2.17
N ILE A 173 7.94 6.33 1.98
CA ILE A 173 8.89 7.36 2.44
C ILE A 173 8.58 8.71 1.81
N SER A 174 8.22 8.76 0.52
CA SER A 174 7.86 10.01 -0.17
C SER A 174 6.75 10.79 0.54
N ARG A 175 5.85 10.13 1.27
CA ARG A 175 4.78 10.78 2.04
C ARG A 175 5.32 11.63 3.18
N ILE A 176 6.42 11.20 3.80
CA ILE A 176 7.13 11.96 4.85
C ILE A 176 7.90 13.10 4.18
N LEU A 177 8.60 12.82 3.08
CA LEU A 177 9.41 13.80 2.36
C LEU A 177 8.58 14.94 1.76
N LEU A 178 7.36 14.67 1.32
CA LEU A 178 6.40 15.69 0.86
C LEU A 178 5.71 16.44 2.01
N GLY A 179 5.92 16.02 3.26
CA GLY A 179 5.23 16.59 4.42
C GLY A 179 3.75 16.25 4.49
N ARG A 180 3.33 15.14 3.87
CA ARG A 180 1.93 14.69 3.83
C ARG A 180 1.52 13.98 5.11
N HIS A 181 2.45 13.23 5.67
CA HIS A 181 2.24 12.30 6.77
C HIS A 181 3.44 12.30 7.72
N TYR A 182 3.20 11.91 8.96
CA TYR A 182 4.26 11.62 9.92
C TYR A 182 4.79 10.20 9.76
N VAL A 183 5.96 9.92 10.34
CA VAL A 183 6.60 8.59 10.29
C VAL A 183 5.67 7.51 10.85
N LEU A 184 5.02 7.75 11.99
CA LEU A 184 4.10 6.76 12.58
C LEU A 184 2.85 6.53 11.72
N ASP A 185 2.36 7.54 10.99
CA ASP A 185 1.22 7.36 10.09
C ASP A 185 1.57 6.42 8.94
N VAL A 186 2.80 6.56 8.41
CA VAL A 186 3.33 5.75 7.32
C VAL A 186 3.61 4.33 7.79
N ALA A 187 4.24 4.17 8.96
CA ALA A 187 4.49 2.86 9.54
C ALA A 187 3.19 2.09 9.83
N ALA A 188 2.19 2.76 10.42
CA ALA A 188 0.88 2.16 10.68
C ALA A 188 0.15 1.80 9.38
N GLY A 189 0.20 2.67 8.37
CA GLY A 189 -0.34 2.38 7.04
C GLY A 189 0.33 1.16 6.42
N ALA A 190 1.66 1.12 6.35
CA ALA A 190 2.40 -0.01 5.79
C ALA A 190 2.07 -1.35 6.48
N PHE A 191 2.03 -1.33 7.82
CA PHE A 191 1.64 -2.51 8.60
C PHE A 191 0.21 -2.96 8.29
N LEU A 192 -0.74 -2.01 8.26
CA LEU A 192 -2.13 -2.29 7.93
C LEU A 192 -2.27 -2.95 6.56
N GLY A 193 -1.65 -2.38 5.53
CA GLY A 193 -1.72 -2.92 4.17
C GLY A 193 -1.20 -4.36 4.05
N ILE A 194 -0.12 -4.70 4.76
CA ILE A 194 0.40 -6.08 4.83
C ILE A 194 -0.64 -7.02 5.46
N VAL A 195 -1.23 -6.62 6.59
CA VAL A 195 -2.25 -7.42 7.30
C VAL A 195 -3.50 -7.60 6.43
N GLU A 196 -3.94 -6.55 5.74
CA GLU A 196 -5.10 -6.60 4.85
C GLU A 196 -4.86 -7.47 3.62
N ALA A 197 -3.65 -7.47 3.06
CA ALA A 197 -3.29 -8.38 1.97
C ALA A 197 -3.36 -9.85 2.42
N LEU A 198 -2.81 -10.17 3.59
CA LEU A 198 -2.89 -11.51 4.16
C LEU A 198 -4.36 -11.92 4.42
N PHE A 199 -5.16 -11.01 4.96
CA PHE A 199 -6.59 -11.24 5.17
C PHE A 199 -7.32 -11.50 3.84
N ALA A 200 -7.08 -10.66 2.83
CA ALA A 200 -7.70 -10.78 1.52
C ALA A 200 -7.35 -12.11 0.83
N LEU A 201 -6.06 -12.47 0.81
CA LEU A 201 -5.60 -13.71 0.20
C LEU A 201 -6.08 -14.96 0.94
N ARG A 202 -6.30 -14.88 2.25
CA ARG A 202 -6.74 -16.01 3.06
C ARG A 202 -8.26 -16.20 3.07
N PHE A 203 -9.02 -15.12 3.15
CA PHE A 203 -10.47 -15.19 3.42
C PHE A 203 -11.33 -14.73 2.24
N LEU A 204 -10.79 -13.98 1.28
CA LEU A 204 -11.55 -13.48 0.13
C LEU A 204 -11.34 -14.33 -1.13
N ARG A 205 -10.68 -15.49 -1.02
CA ARG A 205 -10.68 -16.54 -2.05
C ARG A 205 -11.98 -17.31 -2.04
N ILE A 206 -12.98 -16.71 -2.69
CA ILE A 206 -14.31 -17.27 -2.80
C ILE A 206 -14.30 -18.60 -3.57
N ASP A 207 -13.36 -18.79 -4.50
CA ASP A 207 -13.27 -20.01 -5.31
C ASP A 207 -12.95 -21.26 -4.48
N GLU A 208 -12.04 -21.18 -3.49
CA GLU A 208 -11.74 -22.30 -2.58
C GLU A 208 -12.87 -22.53 -1.57
N MET A 209 -13.52 -21.46 -1.09
CA MET A 209 -14.63 -21.56 -0.13
C MET A 209 -15.90 -22.17 -0.72
N ILE A 210 -16.19 -21.93 -2.01
CA ILE A 210 -17.41 -22.42 -2.67
C ILE A 210 -17.16 -23.77 -3.35
N PHE A 211 -16.00 -23.98 -3.95
CA PHE A 211 -15.72 -25.17 -4.77
C PHE A 211 -14.81 -26.21 -4.10
N GLY A 212 -14.33 -25.96 -2.88
CA GLY A 212 -13.71 -26.96 -2.00
C GLY A 212 -12.50 -27.66 -2.61
N ARG A 213 -11.64 -26.92 -3.31
CA ARG A 213 -10.31 -27.38 -3.73
C ARG A 213 -9.26 -26.64 -2.93
#